data_AF-A0A8E0VIY1-F1
#
_entry.id   AF-A0A8E0VIY1-F1
#
_cell.length_a   1.000
_cell.length_b   1.000
_cell.length_c   1.000
_cell.angle_alpha   90.00
_cell.angle_beta   90.00
_cell.angle_gamma   90.00
#
_symmetry.space_group_name_H-M   'P 1'
#
loop_
_entity.id
_entity.type
_entity.pdbx_description
1 polymer ?
#
loop_
_entity_poly.entity_id
_entity_poly.type
_entity_poly.pdbx_seq_one_letter_code
_entity_poly.pdbx_strand_id
1 'polypeptide(L)'
;MATYRKECCLSARLYYEVLLIIGSYFAVSVHSDWTISARLNPNCTSRCERYNLIYVKARNQTTSVHAFFDSSQSSPSLLLAQSSNPDAEPTLNWITLFNSTRASQSILVPNVTQSYALMLPFVS
;
A
#
# COMPACT_ATOMS: atom_id res chain seq x y z
N MET A 1 15.18 3.84 70.29
CA MET A 1 16.13 3.66 69.16
C MET A 1 15.35 3.19 67.94
N ALA A 2 15.43 3.98 66.85
CA ALA A 2 15.13 3.72 65.42
C ALA A 2 14.00 2.73 65.04
N THR A 3 12.84 3.15 64.53
CA THR A 3 12.53 3.62 63.16
C THR A 3 12.69 2.55 62.07
N TYR A 4 11.60 1.85 61.70
CA TYR A 4 11.39 1.33 60.34
C TYR A 4 9.92 1.49 59.94
N ARG A 5 9.60 2.72 59.54
CA ARG A 5 8.34 3.12 58.90
C ARG A 5 8.62 3.14 57.39
N LYS A 6 7.69 2.59 56.60
CA LYS A 6 7.38 2.98 55.19
C LYS A 6 8.30 2.50 54.05
N GLU A 7 8.52 1.19 53.88
CA GLU A 7 9.06 0.70 52.59
C GLU A 7 8.08 -0.13 51.74
N CYS A 8 6.93 -0.56 52.28
CA CYS A 8 6.02 -1.44 51.53
C CYS A 8 4.99 -0.70 50.64
N CYS A 9 4.81 0.62 50.81
CA CYS A 9 3.80 1.40 50.06
C CYS A 9 4.34 2.16 48.84
N LEU A 10 5.67 2.25 48.65
CA LEU A 10 6.25 2.98 47.51
C LEU A 10 6.29 2.16 46.21
N SER A 11 6.43 0.83 46.29
CA SER A 11 6.56 -0.02 45.09
C SER A 11 5.26 -0.11 44.27
N ALA A 12 4.10 -0.13 44.94
CA ALA A 12 2.79 -0.22 44.28
C ALA A 12 2.40 1.08 43.55
N ARG A 13 2.83 2.25 44.07
CA ARG A 13 2.56 3.55 43.45
C ARG A 13 3.38 3.76 42.18
N LEU A 14 4.65 3.35 42.18
CA LEU A 14 5.51 3.39 41.00
C LEU A 14 4.99 2.48 39.86
N TYR A 15 4.42 1.32 40.20
CA TYR A 15 3.83 0.42 39.21
C TYR A 15 2.61 1.03 38.49
N TYR A 16 1.76 1.74 39.22
CA TYR A 16 0.55 2.34 38.67
C TYR A 16 0.86 3.54 37.77
N GLU A 17 1.82 4.38 38.16
CA GLU A 17 2.30 5.51 37.36
C GLU A 17 3.01 5.02 36.07
N VAL A 18 3.80 3.95 36.14
CA VAL A 18 4.43 3.35 34.95
C VAL A 18 3.39 2.74 34.00
N LEU A 19 2.32 2.13 34.50
CA LEU A 19 1.20 1.64 33.69
C LEU A 19 0.41 2.76 33.00
N LEU A 20 0.21 3.90 33.66
CA LEU A 20 -0.44 5.07 33.05
C LEU A 20 0.45 5.74 32.00
N ILE A 21 1.77 5.75 32.21
CA ILE A 21 2.73 6.24 31.21
C ILE A 21 2.74 5.27 30.01
N ILE A 22 2.86 3.95 30.21
CA ILE A 22 2.81 2.98 29.10
C ILE A 22 1.46 3.05 28.36
N GLY A 23 0.34 3.25 29.07
CA GLY A 23 -1.00 3.39 28.47
C GLY A 23 -1.20 4.69 27.68
N SER A 24 -0.52 5.78 28.04
CA SER A 24 -0.64 7.08 27.37
C SER A 24 0.35 7.28 26.21
N TYR A 25 1.37 6.42 26.09
CA TYR A 25 2.28 6.40 24.93
C TYR A 25 1.76 5.60 23.74
N PHE A 26 0.62 4.92 23.86
CA PHE A 26 -0.12 4.38 22.73
C PHE A 26 -1.26 5.33 22.33
N ALA A 27 -0.89 6.54 21.90
CA ALA A 27 -1.72 7.27 20.95
C ALA A 27 -1.62 6.54 19.60
N VAL A 28 -2.28 5.38 19.50
CA VAL A 28 -2.49 4.73 18.21
C VAL A 28 -3.54 5.57 17.50
N SER A 29 -3.08 6.56 16.74
CA SER A 29 -3.91 7.15 15.71
C SER A 29 -4.08 6.10 14.61
N VAL A 30 -4.99 5.14 14.82
CA VAL A 30 -5.48 4.22 13.77
C VAL A 30 -6.34 5.06 12.84
N HIS A 31 -5.70 5.80 11.94
CA HIS A 31 -6.40 6.56 10.92
C HIS A 31 -5.96 6.19 9.50
N SER A 32 -5.41 5.00 9.33
CA SER A 32 -5.16 4.43 8.01
C SER A 32 -5.86 3.10 7.90
N ASP A 33 -7.17 3.16 7.63
CA ASP A 33 -8.05 2.03 7.32
C ASP A 33 -7.73 1.39 5.94
N TRP A 34 -6.47 1.49 5.52
CA TRP A 34 -6.00 1.09 4.20
C TRP A 34 -5.25 -0.24 4.26
N THR A 35 -5.76 -1.24 3.56
CA THR A 35 -5.06 -2.49 3.29
C THR A 35 -4.27 -2.35 2.00
N ILE A 36 -2.95 -2.62 2.05
CA ILE A 36 -2.05 -2.50 0.90
C ILE A 36 -1.57 -3.91 0.49
N SER A 37 -1.55 -4.16 -0.81
CA SER A 37 -0.95 -5.37 -1.40
C SER A 37 -0.14 -5.00 -2.64
N ALA A 38 0.97 -5.70 -2.86
CA ALA A 38 1.81 -5.53 -4.04
C ALA A 38 2.05 -6.88 -4.71
N ARG A 39 2.03 -6.90 -6.04
CA ARG A 39 2.26 -8.11 -6.85
C ARG A 39 3.17 -7.74 -8.02
N LEU A 40 4.23 -8.51 -8.21
CA LEU A 40 5.06 -8.44 -9.41
C LEU A 40 4.41 -9.28 -10.50
N ASN A 41 4.25 -8.72 -11.69
CA ASN A 41 3.68 -9.38 -12.86
C ASN A 41 2.36 -10.12 -12.57
N PRO A 42 1.35 -9.42 -12.01
CA PRO A 42 0.11 -10.06 -11.54
C PRO A 42 -0.61 -10.84 -12.65
N ASN A 43 -0.98 -12.08 -12.35
CA ASN A 43 -1.72 -12.98 -13.25
C ASN A 43 -1.01 -13.27 -14.59
N CYS A 44 0.31 -13.06 -14.67
CA CYS A 44 1.08 -13.46 -15.83
C CYS A 44 1.29 -14.99 -15.85
N THR A 45 1.11 -15.61 -17.01
CA THR A 45 1.19 -17.09 -17.16
C THR A 45 2.31 -17.57 -18.07
N SER A 46 2.91 -16.68 -18.87
CA SER A 46 3.95 -17.04 -19.86
C SER A 46 4.92 -15.90 -20.11
N ARG A 47 6.21 -16.23 -20.20
CA ARG A 47 7.32 -15.30 -20.50
C ARG A 47 7.39 -14.08 -19.57
N CYS A 48 6.99 -14.27 -18.31
CA CYS A 48 6.85 -13.19 -17.32
C CYS A 48 8.20 -12.57 -16.91
N GLU A 49 9.30 -13.30 -17.12
CA GLU A 49 10.67 -12.82 -16.90
C GLU A 49 11.06 -11.62 -17.78
N ARG A 50 10.30 -11.37 -18.86
CA ARG A 50 10.53 -10.26 -19.80
C ARG A 50 9.86 -8.95 -19.36
N TYR A 51 9.06 -9.00 -18.31
CA TYR A 51 8.27 -7.87 -17.84
C TYR A 51 8.65 -7.53 -16.40
N ASN A 52 8.58 -6.25 -16.08
CA ASN A 52 8.78 -5.71 -14.75
C ASN A 52 7.66 -4.70 -14.47
N LEU A 53 6.44 -5.25 -14.35
CA LEU A 53 5.24 -4.51 -13.98
C LEU A 53 4.91 -4.79 -12.51
N ILE A 54 5.06 -3.78 -11.67
CA ILE A 54 4.68 -3.84 -10.26
C ILE A 54 3.29 -3.25 -10.12
N TYR A 55 2.36 -4.06 -9.63
CA TYR A 55 1.00 -3.63 -9.29
C TYR A 55 0.85 -3.49 -7.79
N VAL A 56 0.44 -2.31 -7.34
CA VAL A 56 0.08 -2.03 -5.95
C VAL A 56 -1.40 -1.70 -5.87
N LYS A 57 -2.10 -2.36 -4.95
CA LYS A 57 -3.48 -2.04 -4.56
C LYS A 57 -3.49 -1.54 -3.13
N ALA A 58 -3.98 -0.34 -2.92
CA ALA A 58 -4.40 0.14 -1.61
C ALA A 58 -5.92 0.22 -1.59
N ARG A 59 -6.59 -0.34 -0.58
CA ARG A 59 -8.05 -0.25 -0.45
C ARG A 59 -8.45 0.11 0.97
N ASN A 60 -9.52 0.87 1.11
CA ASN A 60 -10.23 1.02 2.38
C ASN A 60 -11.62 0.38 2.26
N GLN A 61 -12.56 0.76 3.12
CA GLN A 61 -13.92 0.19 3.13
C GLN A 61 -14.79 0.63 1.94
N THR A 62 -14.44 1.72 1.26
CA THR A 62 -15.32 2.37 0.27
C THR A 62 -14.68 2.56 -1.10
N THR A 63 -13.35 2.50 -1.20
CA THR A 63 -12.58 2.82 -2.40
C THR A 63 -11.32 1.99 -2.49
N SER A 64 -10.75 1.94 -3.70
CA SER A 64 -9.42 1.41 -3.92
C SER A 64 -8.60 2.30 -4.86
N VAL A 65 -7.29 2.27 -4.69
CA VAL A 65 -6.29 2.93 -5.50
C VAL A 65 -5.37 1.86 -6.07
N HIS A 66 -5.20 1.89 -7.37
CA HIS A 66 -4.40 0.98 -8.15
C HIS A 66 -3.22 1.75 -8.73
N ALA A 67 -2.01 1.29 -8.45
CA ALA A 67 -0.79 1.83 -9.02
C ALA A 67 -0.09 0.74 -9.84
N PHE A 68 0.26 1.06 -11.07
CA PHE A 68 1.04 0.19 -11.96
C PHE A 68 2.33 0.90 -12.29
N PHE A 69 3.45 0.31 -11.86
CA PHE A 69 4.78 0.80 -12.17
C PHE A 69 5.38 -0.11 -13.24
N ASP A 70 5.72 0.45 -14.40
CA ASP A 70 6.44 -0.27 -15.45
C ASP A 70 7.89 0.18 -15.47
N SER A 71 8.80 -0.79 -15.43
CA SER A 71 10.25 -0.63 -15.58
C SER A 71 10.84 -1.65 -16.56
N SER A 72 10.02 -2.21 -17.45
CA SER A 72 10.38 -3.37 -18.25
C SER A 72 11.36 -3.05 -19.39
N GLN A 73 10.98 -2.14 -20.30
CA GLN A 73 11.68 -1.96 -21.59
C GLN A 73 11.77 -0.50 -22.05
N SER A 74 11.23 0.44 -21.30
CA SER A 74 11.13 1.86 -21.65
C SER A 74 11.35 2.74 -20.43
N SER A 75 11.21 4.06 -20.62
CA SER A 75 11.19 5.04 -19.54
C SER A 75 10.28 4.57 -18.40
N PRO A 76 10.74 4.59 -17.14
CA PRO A 76 9.90 4.22 -16.01
C PRO A 76 8.59 5.01 -16.05
N SER A 77 7.47 4.29 -15.94
CA SER A 77 6.16 4.92 -16.00
C SER A 77 5.27 4.42 -14.88
N LEU A 78 4.33 5.28 -14.48
CA LEU A 78 3.37 5.04 -13.43
C LEU A 78 1.97 5.34 -13.96
N LEU A 79 1.08 4.37 -13.86
CA LEU A 79 -0.36 4.57 -14.02
C LEU A 79 -1.02 4.46 -12.64
N LEU A 80 -1.76 5.48 -12.26
CA LEU A 80 -2.60 5.52 -11.05
C LEU A 80 -4.06 5.53 -11.48
N ALA A 81 -4.88 4.70 -10.84
CA ALA A 81 -6.32 4.68 -11.03
C ALA A 81 -7.03 4.53 -9.68
N GLN A 82 -7.99 5.40 -9.41
CA GLN A 82 -8.88 5.29 -8.26
C GLN A 82 -10.20 4.66 -8.71
N SER A 83 -10.67 3.68 -7.94
CA SER A 83 -11.97 3.03 -8.12
C SER A 83 -12.90 3.32 -6.95
N SER A 84 -14.18 3.49 -7.24
CA SER A 84 -15.25 3.54 -6.22
C SER A 84 -15.62 2.17 -5.66
N ASN A 85 -14.96 1.10 -6.12
CA ASN A 85 -15.14 -0.25 -5.58
C ASN A 85 -13.87 -0.66 -4.80
N PRO A 86 -13.95 -0.93 -3.48
CA PRO A 86 -12.79 -1.34 -2.68
C PRO A 86 -12.22 -2.71 -3.09
N ASP A 87 -13.05 -3.55 -3.70
CA ASP A 87 -12.70 -4.91 -4.10
C ASP A 87 -12.39 -5.03 -5.61
N ALA A 88 -12.32 -3.90 -6.34
CA ALA A 88 -11.91 -3.90 -7.74
C ALA A 88 -10.56 -4.63 -7.92
N GLU A 89 -10.46 -5.47 -8.94
CA GLU A 89 -9.20 -6.12 -9.34
C GLU A 89 -8.97 -5.83 -10.83
N PRO A 90 -7.73 -5.53 -11.23
CA PRO A 90 -7.42 -5.21 -12.60
C PRO A 90 -7.42 -6.47 -13.48
N THR A 91 -7.90 -6.30 -14.71
CA THR A 91 -7.67 -7.27 -15.78
C THR A 91 -6.52 -6.77 -16.66
N LEU A 92 -5.54 -7.65 -16.88
CA LEU A 92 -4.34 -7.36 -17.65
C LEU A 92 -4.27 -8.25 -18.88
N ASN A 93 -4.24 -7.64 -20.06
CA ASN A 93 -3.99 -8.35 -21.30
C ASN A 93 -2.49 -8.29 -21.63
N TRP A 94 -1.74 -9.27 -21.11
CA TRP A 94 -0.29 -9.41 -21.31
C TRP A 94 0.13 -9.49 -22.79
N ILE A 95 -0.75 -9.93 -23.69
CA ILE A 95 -0.46 -10.04 -25.13
C ILE A 95 -0.36 -8.65 -25.77
N THR A 96 -1.18 -7.70 -25.32
CA THR A 96 -1.29 -6.37 -25.93
C THR A 96 -0.66 -5.26 -25.09
N LEU A 97 -0.34 -5.52 -23.82
CA LEU A 97 0.13 -4.52 -22.85
C LEU A 97 1.37 -3.76 -23.31
N PHE A 98 2.30 -4.47 -23.94
CA PHE A 98 3.55 -3.89 -24.47
C PHE A 98 3.52 -3.74 -26.00
N ASN A 99 2.34 -3.81 -26.61
CA ASN A 99 2.13 -3.53 -28.03
C ASN A 99 1.58 -2.11 -28.20
N SER A 100 2.37 -1.23 -28.84
CA SER A 100 2.10 0.20 -28.96
C SER A 100 0.75 0.55 -29.58
N THR A 101 0.16 -0.34 -30.39
CA THR A 101 -1.11 -0.07 -31.08
C THR A 101 -2.36 -0.38 -30.26
N ARG A 102 -2.26 -1.18 -29.18
CA ARG A 102 -3.41 -1.65 -28.37
C ARG A 102 -3.19 -1.56 -26.86
N ALA A 103 -2.10 -0.92 -26.43
CA ALA A 103 -1.74 -0.79 -25.02
C ALA A 103 -2.84 -0.12 -24.17
N SER A 104 -3.60 0.83 -24.73
CA SER A 104 -4.65 1.59 -24.02
C SER A 104 -5.81 0.73 -23.49
N GLN A 105 -6.03 -0.47 -24.03
CA GLN A 105 -7.08 -1.40 -23.59
C GLN A 105 -6.53 -2.57 -22.78
N SER A 106 -5.24 -2.55 -22.45
CA SER A 106 -4.55 -3.70 -21.88
C SER A 106 -4.58 -3.73 -20.35
N ILE A 107 -4.92 -2.61 -19.71
CA ILE A 107 -5.18 -2.51 -18.28
C ILE A 107 -6.60 -2.01 -18.09
N LEU A 108 -7.44 -2.83 -17.46
CA LEU A 108 -8.82 -2.47 -17.15
C LEU A 108 -9.05 -2.58 -15.64
N VAL A 109 -9.42 -1.47 -15.02
CA VAL A 109 -9.86 -1.41 -13.62
C VAL A 109 -11.35 -1.09 -13.62
N PRO A 110 -12.20 -1.90 -12.96
CA PRO A 110 -13.63 -1.60 -12.85
C PRO A 110 -13.91 -0.33 -12.04
N ASN A 111 -14.96 0.39 -12.40
CA ASN A 111 -15.51 1.52 -11.63
C ASN A 111 -14.49 2.64 -11.34
N VAL A 112 -13.58 2.90 -12.30
CA VAL A 112 -12.60 3.98 -12.19
C VAL A 112 -13.32 5.33 -12.15
N THR A 113 -12.99 6.13 -11.13
CA THR A 113 -13.47 7.49 -10.96
C THR A 113 -12.43 8.52 -11.41
N GLN A 114 -11.14 8.20 -11.24
CA GLN A 114 -10.03 9.07 -11.58
C GLN A 114 -8.84 8.24 -12.06
N SER A 115 -8.07 8.75 -13.02
CA SER A 115 -6.84 8.11 -13.47
C SER A 115 -5.80 9.14 -13.89
N TYR A 116 -4.55 8.86 -13.55
CA TYR A 116 -3.40 9.71 -13.84
C TYR A 116 -2.25 8.85 -14.36
N ALA A 117 -1.53 9.33 -15.36
CA ALA A 117 -0.34 8.66 -15.86
C ALA A 117 0.85 9.62 -15.78
N LEU A 118 1.98 9.12 -15.30
CA LEU A 118 3.25 9.81 -15.25
C LEU A 118 4.28 8.99 -16.02
N MET A 119 4.94 9.62 -16.97
CA MET A 119 6.13 9.05 -17.62
C MET A 119 7.33 9.83 -17.11
N LEU A 120 8.31 9.12 -16.54
CA LEU A 120 9.55 9.73 -16.11
C LEU A 120 10.47 9.78 -17.33
N PRO A 121 10.85 10.96 -17.85
CA PRO A 121 11.82 11.02 -18.94
C PRO A 121 13.13 10.39 -18.48
N PHE A 122 13.76 9.58 -19.34
CA PHE A 122 15.12 9.13 -19.08
C PHE A 122 16.02 10.37 -18.96
N VAL A 123 16.60 10.55 -17.78
CA VAL A 123 17.71 11.49 -17.57
C VAL A 123 18.98 10.66 -17.74
N SER A 124 19.56 10.74 -18.94
CA SER A 124 20.88 10.17 -19.26
C SER A 124 21.99 11.08 -18.77
#